data_AF-A0A2V7PNS4-F1
#
_entry.id   AF-A0A2V7PNS4-F1
#
_cell.length_a   1.000
_cell.length_b   1.000
_cell.length_c   1.000
_cell.angle_alpha   90.00
_cell.angle_beta   90.00
_cell.angle_gamma   90.00
#
_symmetry.space_group_name_H-M   'P 1'
#
loop_
_entity.id
_entity.type
_entity.pdbx_description
1 polymer ?
#
loop_
_entity_poly.entity_id
_entity_poly.type
_entity_poly.pdbx_seq_one_letter_code
_entity_poly.pdbx_strand_id
1 'polypeptide(L)'
;MASLSRQLAQWVVGLRYHETGVRNGATIMVDGARVTKGGAAFANAEMAMAGGKWDTFRMLTHPGTSILPGAFVAAESTGVSGRDFITGLAAGYEVLERLAADFIPTVMSRGFHAGVVFGTFGPAIAAAKMMRLTEDQV
;
A
#
# COMPACT_ATOMS: atom_id res chain seq x y z
N MET A 1 21.47 -18.47 6.45
CA MET A 1 20.53 -17.32 6.39
C MET A 1 19.30 -17.77 5.61
N ALA A 2 18.08 -17.59 6.14
CA ALA A 2 16.86 -17.82 5.36
C ALA A 2 16.73 -16.76 4.26
N SER A 3 16.18 -17.10 3.09
CA SER A 3 15.88 -16.12 2.04
C SER A 3 14.81 -15.14 2.52
N LEU A 4 14.84 -13.90 2.02
CA LEU A 4 13.83 -12.88 2.32
C LEU A 4 12.40 -13.40 2.08
N SER A 5 12.21 -14.17 1.01
CA SER A 5 10.94 -14.83 0.70
C SER A 5 10.47 -15.82 1.77
N ARG A 6 11.38 -16.56 2.40
CA ARG A 6 11.05 -17.52 3.46
C ARG A 6 10.73 -16.80 4.77
N GLN A 7 11.41 -15.70 5.06
CA GLN A 7 11.12 -14.85 6.22
C GLN A 7 9.75 -14.17 6.08
N LEU A 8 9.44 -13.62 4.90
CA LEU A 8 8.13 -13.04 4.61
C LEU A 8 7.00 -14.06 4.81
N ALA A 9 7.15 -15.28 4.28
CA ALA A 9 6.16 -16.34 4.44
C ALA A 9 5.92 -16.71 5.91
N GLN A 10 6.98 -16.81 6.72
CA GLN A 10 6.87 -17.05 8.16
C GLN A 10 6.16 -15.89 8.87
N TRP A 11 6.40 -14.66 8.44
CA TRP A 11 5.78 -13.48 9.02
C TRP A 11 4.27 -13.41 8.71
N VAL A 12 3.87 -13.70 7.47
CA VAL A 12 2.45 -13.80 7.07
C VAL A 12 1.72 -14.86 7.89
N VAL A 13 2.35 -16.03 8.10
CA VAL A 13 1.80 -17.09 8.96
C VAL A 13 1.65 -16.61 10.41
N GLY A 14 2.65 -15.90 10.94
CA GLY A 14 2.61 -15.31 12.27
C GLY A 14 1.49 -14.27 12.42
N LEU A 15 1.37 -13.34 11.47
CA LEU A 15 0.31 -12.33 11.44
C LEU A 15 -1.07 -13.00 11.42
N ARG A 16 -1.27 -13.99 10.55
CA ARG A 16 -2.52 -14.76 10.49
C ARG A 16 -2.87 -15.39 11.83
N TYR A 17 -1.89 -16.00 12.50
CA TYR A 17 -2.09 -16.62 13.80
C TYR A 17 -2.53 -15.60 14.85
N HIS A 18 -1.83 -14.46 14.94
CA HIS A 18 -2.14 -13.41 15.90
C HIS A 18 -3.48 -12.70 15.64
N GLU A 19 -3.92 -12.63 14.39
CA GLU A 19 -5.16 -11.94 13.99
C GLU A 19 -6.31 -12.92 13.69
N THR A 20 -6.22 -14.14 14.22
CA THR A 20 -7.28 -15.14 14.09
C THR A 20 -8.59 -14.61 14.67
N GLY A 21 -9.69 -14.73 13.91
CA GLY A 21 -11.03 -14.36 14.37
C GLY A 21 -11.44 -12.92 14.04
N VAL A 22 -10.61 -12.14 13.34
CA VAL A 22 -11.02 -10.83 12.82
C VAL A 22 -12.19 -10.98 11.85
N ARG A 23 -13.33 -10.36 12.20
CA ARG A 23 -14.56 -10.41 11.39
C ARG A 23 -14.71 -9.21 10.44
N ASN A 24 -14.30 -8.02 10.89
CA ASN A 24 -14.30 -6.80 10.09
C ASN A 24 -12.85 -6.43 9.74
N GLY A 25 -12.38 -6.97 8.62
CA GLY A 25 -10.98 -6.95 8.22
C GLY A 25 -10.82 -6.82 6.71
N ALA A 26 -9.62 -7.10 6.23
CA ALA A 26 -9.33 -7.21 4.80
C ALA A 26 -8.46 -8.44 4.52
N THR A 27 -8.34 -8.77 3.25
CA THR A 27 -7.75 -10.02 2.77
C THR A 27 -6.25 -9.87 2.53
N ILE A 28 -5.46 -10.83 3.01
CA ILE A 28 -4.08 -11.04 2.54
C ILE A 28 -4.16 -11.66 1.15
N MET A 29 -3.61 -10.97 0.14
CA MET A 29 -3.59 -11.43 -1.24
C MET A 29 -2.88 -12.78 -1.35
N VAL A 30 -3.35 -13.63 -2.26
CA VAL A 30 -2.88 -15.02 -2.48
C VAL A 30 -3.23 -15.99 -1.34
N ASP A 31 -3.01 -15.62 -0.07
CA ASP A 31 -3.29 -16.47 1.10
C ASP A 31 -4.80 -16.59 1.41
N GLY A 32 -5.54 -15.49 1.25
CA GLY A 32 -6.99 -15.46 1.48
C GLY A 32 -7.41 -15.32 2.94
N ALA A 33 -6.49 -15.32 3.91
CA ALA A 33 -6.85 -15.01 5.29
C ALA A 33 -7.39 -13.59 5.44
N ARG A 34 -8.43 -13.45 6.27
CA ARG A 34 -8.95 -12.17 6.70
C ARG A 34 -8.30 -11.77 8.02
N VAL A 35 -7.65 -10.61 8.02
CA VAL A 35 -6.92 -10.03 9.13
C VAL A 35 -7.33 -8.56 9.29
N THR A 36 -6.79 -7.82 10.25
CA THR A 36 -7.07 -6.37 10.38
C THR A 36 -6.74 -5.65 9.08
N LYS A 37 -7.43 -4.54 8.80
CA LYS A 37 -7.19 -3.75 7.57
C LYS A 37 -5.73 -3.30 7.46
N GLY A 38 -5.14 -2.90 8.59
CA GLY A 38 -3.72 -2.55 8.68
C GLY A 38 -2.80 -3.75 8.43
N GLY A 39 -3.08 -4.91 9.05
CA GLY A 39 -2.33 -6.14 8.84
C GLY A 39 -2.35 -6.60 7.38
N ALA A 40 -3.52 -6.56 6.74
CA ALA A 40 -3.68 -6.91 5.34
C ALA A 40 -2.91 -5.95 4.43
N ALA A 41 -3.04 -4.63 4.65
CA ALA A 41 -2.32 -3.62 3.87
C ALA A 41 -0.80 -3.81 3.99
N PHE A 42 -0.30 -4.04 5.20
CA PHE A 42 1.12 -4.28 5.48
C PHE A 42 1.63 -5.56 4.80
N ALA A 43 0.97 -6.70 5.02
CA ALA A 43 1.37 -7.97 4.43
C ALA A 43 1.36 -7.92 2.89
N ASN A 44 0.36 -7.27 2.30
CA ASN A 44 0.23 -7.09 0.86
C ASN A 44 1.32 -6.18 0.28
N ALA A 45 1.69 -5.11 0.97
CA ALA A 45 2.77 -4.20 0.58
C ALA A 45 4.15 -4.86 0.66
N GLU A 46 4.42 -5.55 1.76
CA GLU A 46 5.67 -6.30 1.93
C GLU A 46 5.81 -7.41 0.89
N MET A 47 4.70 -8.09 0.54
CA MET A 47 4.71 -9.07 -0.54
C MET A 47 5.02 -8.44 -1.91
N ALA A 48 4.43 -7.28 -2.22
CA ALA A 48 4.72 -6.56 -3.46
C ALA A 48 6.20 -6.13 -3.53
N MET A 49 6.74 -5.64 -2.42
CA MET A 49 8.15 -5.23 -2.29
C MET A 49 9.10 -6.42 -2.40
N ALA A 50 8.91 -7.47 -1.60
CA ALA A 50 9.76 -8.66 -1.58
C ALA A 50 9.72 -9.44 -2.90
N GLY A 51 8.62 -9.36 -3.64
CA GLY A 51 8.45 -10.01 -4.94
C GLY A 51 9.31 -9.43 -6.06
N GLY A 52 9.94 -8.26 -5.85
CA GLY A 52 10.79 -7.60 -6.85
C GLY A 52 10.02 -7.02 -8.04
N LYS A 53 8.70 -6.87 -7.93
CA LYS A 53 7.79 -6.55 -9.04
C LYS A 53 7.18 -5.17 -8.82
N TRP A 54 8.05 -4.18 -8.77
CA TRP A 54 7.70 -2.80 -8.50
C TRP A 54 7.69 -1.99 -9.79
N ASP A 55 6.78 -1.03 -9.87
CA ASP A 55 6.88 0.09 -10.80
C ASP A 55 7.99 1.05 -10.34
N THR A 56 8.33 2.05 -11.16
CA THR A 56 9.37 3.01 -10.80
C THR A 56 9.03 4.39 -11.33
N PHE A 57 9.11 5.39 -10.45
CA PHE A 57 9.04 6.81 -10.80
C PHE A 57 10.34 7.51 -10.42
N ARG A 58 10.95 8.21 -11.41
CA ARG A 58 12.25 8.90 -11.31
C ARG A 58 13.35 8.05 -10.63
N MET A 59 13.39 6.75 -10.96
CA MET A 59 14.33 5.73 -10.46
C MET A 59 14.30 5.40 -8.96
N LEU A 60 13.58 6.16 -8.14
CA LEU A 60 13.82 6.19 -6.68
C LEU A 60 12.55 6.00 -5.84
N THR A 61 11.39 5.97 -6.47
CA THR A 61 10.12 5.66 -5.81
C THR A 61 9.43 4.51 -6.53
N HIS A 62 8.70 3.70 -5.77
CA HIS A 62 7.97 2.52 -6.25
C HIS A 62 6.51 2.60 -5.79
N PRO A 63 5.70 3.53 -6.36
CA PRO A 63 4.40 3.89 -5.80
C PRO A 63 3.44 2.71 -5.69
N GLY A 64 3.44 1.81 -6.67
CA GLY A 64 2.56 0.65 -6.72
C GLY A 64 2.73 -0.32 -5.56
N THR A 65 3.91 -0.36 -4.94
CA THR A 65 4.17 -1.23 -3.77
C THR A 65 3.38 -0.84 -2.52
N SER A 66 2.88 0.40 -2.45
CA SER A 66 2.06 0.89 -1.33
C SER A 66 0.64 1.23 -1.77
N ILE A 67 0.48 1.85 -2.95
CA ILE A 67 -0.81 2.29 -3.47
C ILE A 67 -1.73 1.09 -3.74
N LEU A 68 -1.27 0.07 -4.47
CA LEU A 68 -2.12 -1.07 -4.83
C LEU A 68 -2.62 -1.83 -3.60
N PRO A 69 -1.76 -2.24 -2.64
CA PRO A 69 -2.21 -2.85 -1.39
C PRO A 69 -3.25 -2.04 -0.61
N GLY A 70 -2.98 -0.74 -0.41
CA GLY A 70 -3.88 0.15 0.33
C GLY A 70 -5.22 0.33 -0.40
N ALA A 71 -5.18 0.48 -1.72
CA ALA A 71 -6.36 0.59 -2.56
C ALA A 71 -7.21 -0.68 -2.55
N PHE A 72 -6.60 -1.87 -2.59
CA PHE A 72 -7.36 -3.13 -2.49
C PHE A 72 -8.06 -3.28 -1.15
N VAL A 73 -7.37 -2.96 -0.05
CA VAL A 73 -7.96 -2.96 1.30
C VAL A 73 -9.10 -1.95 1.42
N ALA A 74 -8.92 -0.75 0.86
CA ALA A 74 -9.96 0.27 0.83
C ALA A 74 -11.17 -0.20 0.01
N ALA A 75 -10.95 -0.80 -1.17
CA ALA A 75 -12.03 -1.28 -2.02
C ALA A 75 -12.80 -2.45 -1.42
N GLU A 76 -12.12 -3.41 -0.78
CA GLU A 76 -12.79 -4.48 -0.02
C GLU A 76 -13.63 -3.90 1.12
N SER A 77 -13.14 -2.82 1.76
CA SER A 77 -13.84 -2.17 2.87
C SER A 77 -15.07 -1.37 2.46
N THR A 78 -15.08 -0.79 1.25
CA THR A 78 -16.12 0.14 0.79
C THR A 78 -17.05 -0.45 -0.27
N GLY A 79 -16.68 -1.57 -0.89
CA GLY A 79 -17.47 -2.21 -1.94
C GLY A 79 -17.60 -1.37 -3.21
N VAL A 80 -16.61 -0.52 -3.50
CA VAL A 80 -16.64 0.38 -4.67
C VAL A 80 -16.55 -0.36 -6.00
N SER A 81 -17.03 0.28 -7.06
CA SER A 81 -16.95 -0.26 -8.42
C SER A 81 -15.50 -0.31 -8.93
N GLY A 82 -15.23 -1.13 -9.94
CA GLY A 82 -13.92 -1.17 -10.59
C GLY A 82 -13.52 0.19 -11.20
N ARG A 83 -14.50 0.98 -11.67
CA ARG A 83 -14.26 2.35 -12.15
C ARG A 83 -13.79 3.28 -11.04
N ASP A 84 -14.45 3.23 -9.88
CA ASP A 84 -14.09 4.03 -8.72
C ASP A 84 -12.73 3.59 -8.15
N PHE A 85 -12.44 2.28 -8.17
CA PHE A 85 -11.14 1.74 -7.80
C PHE A 85 -10.01 2.32 -8.66
N ILE A 86 -10.14 2.24 -9.99
CA ILE A 86 -9.14 2.79 -10.93
C ILE A 86 -9.02 4.32 -10.78
N THR A 87 -10.13 5.01 -10.53
CA THR A 87 -10.13 6.46 -10.27
C THR A 87 -9.35 6.81 -9.00
N GLY A 88 -9.55 6.04 -7.93
CA GLY A 88 -8.80 6.20 -6.68
C GLY A 88 -7.32 5.90 -6.84
N LEU A 89 -6.96 4.86 -7.59
CA LEU A 89 -5.57 4.56 -7.94
C LEU A 89 -4.91 5.72 -8.67
N ALA A 90 -5.53 6.21 -9.75
CA ALA A 90 -5.00 7.32 -10.53
C ALA A 90 -4.76 8.57 -9.66
N ALA A 91 -5.70 8.90 -8.77
CA ALA A 91 -5.54 10.00 -7.83
C ALA A 91 -4.37 9.78 -6.85
N GLY A 92 -4.22 8.56 -6.32
CA GLY A 92 -3.12 8.20 -5.43
C GLY A 92 -1.75 8.34 -6.08
N TYR A 93 -1.61 7.87 -7.33
CA TYR A 93 -0.39 8.02 -8.12
C TYR A 93 -0.10 9.50 -8.38
N GLU A 94 -1.08 10.26 -8.85
CA GLU A 94 -0.92 11.68 -9.18
C GLU A 94 -0.41 12.48 -7.97
N VAL A 95 -1.03 12.31 -6.80
CA VAL A 95 -0.64 13.07 -5.60
C VAL A 95 0.74 12.66 -5.11
N LEU A 96 1.02 11.36 -4.99
CA LEU A 96 2.33 10.89 -4.54
C LEU A 96 3.44 11.37 -5.47
N GLU A 97 3.28 11.19 -6.77
CA GLU A 97 4.31 11.54 -7.75
C GLU A 97 4.52 13.05 -7.82
N ARG A 98 3.47 13.87 -7.73
CA ARG A 98 3.60 15.33 -7.62
C ARG A 98 4.34 15.76 -6.36
N LEU A 99 4.04 15.15 -5.21
CA LEU A 99 4.74 15.43 -3.96
C LEU A 99 6.21 15.01 -4.03
N ALA A 100 6.51 13.90 -4.71
CA ALA A 100 7.87 13.38 -4.78
C ALA A 100 8.74 14.06 -5.85
N ALA A 101 8.15 14.49 -6.97
CA ALA A 101 8.84 14.92 -8.19
C ALA A 101 10.08 15.77 -7.91
N ASP A 102 9.91 16.91 -7.26
CA ASP A 102 10.98 17.90 -7.11
C ASP A 102 11.86 17.66 -5.87
N PHE A 103 11.42 16.78 -4.97
CA PHE A 103 12.05 16.58 -3.67
C PHE A 103 12.88 15.31 -3.57
N ILE A 104 12.75 14.36 -4.50
CA ILE A 104 13.51 13.09 -4.50
C ILE A 104 15.03 13.32 -4.28
N PRO A 105 15.74 14.18 -5.05
CA PRO A 105 17.17 14.36 -4.85
C PRO A 105 17.51 14.95 -3.47
N THR A 106 16.73 15.93 -3.01
CA THR A 106 16.98 16.63 -1.74
C THR A 106 16.67 15.77 -0.52
N VAL A 107 15.63 14.95 -0.57
CA VAL A 107 15.27 14.00 0.50
C VAL A 107 16.37 12.95 0.65
N MET A 108 16.86 12.42 -0.48
CA MET A 108 17.95 11.45 -0.47
C MET A 108 19.28 12.04 -0.02
N SER A 109 19.62 13.26 -0.44
CA SER A 109 20.85 13.92 0.02
C SER A 109 20.87 14.19 1.53
N ARG A 110 19.70 14.15 2.18
CA ARG A 110 19.53 14.28 3.63
C ARG A 110 19.45 12.94 4.37
N GLY A 111 19.64 11.82 3.67
CA GLY A 111 19.67 10.48 4.26
C GLY A 111 18.30 9.79 4.36
N PHE A 112 17.25 10.36 3.78
CA PHE A 112 15.91 9.76 3.79
C PHE A 112 15.62 9.04 2.48
N HIS A 113 14.83 7.96 2.55
CA HIS A 113 14.34 7.27 1.36
C HIS A 113 13.05 7.94 0.86
N ALA A 114 13.05 8.49 -0.35
CA ALA A 114 11.90 9.21 -0.91
C ALA A 114 10.62 8.36 -0.94
N GLY A 115 10.73 7.08 -1.31
CA GLY A 115 9.62 6.13 -1.24
C GLY A 115 8.99 5.96 0.16
N VAL A 116 9.76 6.10 1.24
CA VAL A 116 9.21 6.02 2.61
C VAL A 116 8.53 7.33 2.98
N VAL A 117 9.13 8.47 2.61
CA VAL A 117 8.62 9.81 2.92
C VAL A 117 7.31 10.10 2.19
N PHE A 118 7.22 9.78 0.91
CA PHE A 118 6.06 10.10 0.07
C PHE A 118 5.09 8.92 -0.12
N GLY A 119 5.55 7.69 0.14
CA GLY A 119 4.79 6.47 -0.14
C GLY A 119 3.47 6.35 0.60
N THR A 120 3.33 6.98 1.77
CA THR A 120 2.10 6.92 2.57
C THR A 120 0.94 7.73 1.99
N PHE A 121 1.23 8.80 1.25
CA PHE A 121 0.19 9.69 0.71
C PHE A 121 -0.63 9.01 -0.39
N GLY A 122 0.00 8.24 -1.26
CA GLY A 122 -0.68 7.54 -2.35
C GLY A 122 -1.85 6.65 -1.91
N PRO A 123 -1.64 5.63 -1.05
CA PRO A 123 -2.73 4.79 -0.54
C PRO A 123 -3.72 5.57 0.32
N ALA A 124 -3.30 6.62 1.05
CA ALA A 124 -4.22 7.47 1.81
C ALA A 124 -5.21 8.21 0.88
N ILE A 125 -4.71 8.82 -0.20
CA ILE A 125 -5.56 9.47 -1.22
C ILE A 125 -6.46 8.46 -1.91
N ALA A 126 -5.94 7.29 -2.30
CA ALA A 126 -6.73 6.25 -2.93
C ALA A 126 -7.88 5.80 -2.02
N ALA A 127 -7.59 5.55 -0.73
CA ALA A 127 -8.59 5.21 0.26
C ALA A 127 -9.61 6.33 0.47
N ALA A 128 -9.17 7.59 0.58
CA ALA A 128 -10.03 8.75 0.73
C ALA A 128 -11.03 8.89 -0.44
N LYS A 129 -10.56 8.71 -1.68
CA LYS A 129 -11.42 8.72 -2.87
C LYS A 129 -12.47 7.60 -2.81
N MET A 130 -12.08 6.39 -2.41
CA MET A 130 -13.00 5.24 -2.31
C MET A 130 -13.98 5.36 -1.15
N MET A 131 -13.57 6.00 -0.05
CA MET A 131 -14.42 6.33 1.10
C MET A 131 -15.31 7.56 0.85
N ARG A 132 -15.13 8.24 -0.30
CA ARG A 132 -15.87 9.45 -0.68
C ARG A 132 -15.73 10.56 0.36
N LEU A 133 -14.52 10.71 0.90
CA LEU A 133 -14.19 11.78 1.83
C LEU A 133 -14.32 13.15 1.15
N THR A 134 -14.74 14.13 1.92
CA THR A 134 -14.78 15.55 1.53
C THR A 134 -13.38 16.15 1.56
N GLU A 135 -13.19 17.32 0.95
CA GLU A 135 -11.91 18.03 0.95
C GLU A 135 -11.38 18.29 2.37
N ASP A 136 -12.26 18.67 3.31
CA ASP A 136 -11.88 18.89 4.72
C ASP A 136 -11.44 17.60 5.46
N GLN A 137 -11.72 16.43 4.90
CA GLN A 137 -11.38 15.13 5.46
C GLN A 137 -10.12 14.49 4.84
N VAL A 138 -9.53 15.10 3.80
CA VAL A 138 -8.34 14.62 3.07
C VAL A 138 -7.12 15.43 3.45
#